data_AF-A0A7Z9UHK7-F1
#
_entry.id   AF-A0A7Z9UHK7-F1
#
_cell.length_a   1.000
_cell.length_b   1.000
_cell.length_c   1.000
_cell.angle_alpha   90.00
_cell.angle_beta   90.00
_cell.angle_gamma   90.00
#
_symmetry.space_group_name_H-M   'P 1'
#
loop_
_entity.id
_entity.type
_entity.pdbx_description
1 polymer ?
#
loop_
_entity_poly.entity_id
_entity_poly.type
_entity_poly.pdbx_seq_one_letter_code
_entity_poly.pdbx_strand_id
1 'polypeptide(L)'
;MVSNAPESRAVLATLITDKPVKKTAYQVKGVFMRHYPDLDIIPMLDGKYRDRYLYPRVQVKVLNEQIYIIGVGDGSDCVLQLIDKISTLDFGNITFEVNDKNIIDMTDQFQQSDQLIHYRFVTPWVALNQTTSRKYRALNNSERVSFLNKLLGQNIVFIAKELGVNLEDKVFTKVNLSSLFPKPVDENNWGAFSGEFSANFNLPNYIGLGNGITRGYGAIYGLFNPQDFHFGEGSLAVNPGNKDAESDKMSVESELNGINVDDVPKSRRKSLKKRKKQNRHFSKKLLSEEFDIEENVPDARRRRKLGEKGDNKKLEDEETNYNTVAYHKKQHKI
;
A
#
# COMPACT_ATOMS: atom_id res chain seq x y z
N MET A 1 0.60 30.93 3.03
CA MET A 1 -0.11 30.93 1.73
C MET A 1 -0.25 29.48 1.32
N VAL A 2 -1.47 28.98 1.21
CA VAL A 2 -1.74 27.58 0.85
C VAL A 2 -1.68 27.53 -0.68
N SER A 3 -0.59 27.00 -1.23
CA SER A 3 -0.44 26.81 -2.68
C SER A 3 -1.49 25.82 -3.17
N ASN A 4 -2.23 26.22 -4.20
CA ASN A 4 -3.17 25.37 -4.92
C ASN A 4 -2.44 24.11 -5.46
N ALA A 5 -2.96 22.95 -5.05
CA ALA A 5 -2.62 21.55 -5.36
C ALA A 5 -1.48 21.23 -6.36
N PRO A 6 -0.42 20.53 -5.91
CA PRO A 6 0.29 19.52 -6.70
C PRO A 6 -0.26 18.13 -6.36
N GLU A 7 -1.57 17.91 -6.51
CA GLU A 7 -2.25 16.68 -6.02
C GLU A 7 -2.13 15.47 -6.97
N SER A 8 -1.75 15.71 -8.24
CA SER A 8 -1.54 14.71 -9.29
C SER A 8 -0.06 14.40 -9.56
N ARG A 9 0.88 14.87 -8.73
CA ARG A 9 2.32 14.63 -8.95
C ARG A 9 2.79 13.33 -8.32
N ALA A 10 3.70 12.65 -9.00
CA ALA A 10 4.45 11.53 -8.46
C ALA A 10 5.91 11.61 -8.89
N VAL A 11 6.84 11.24 -8.00
CA VAL A 11 8.26 11.11 -8.29
C VAL A 11 8.63 9.65 -8.05
N LEU A 12 9.24 9.03 -9.05
CA LEU A 12 9.86 7.72 -8.95
C LEU A 12 11.38 7.89 -8.99
N ALA A 13 12.06 7.39 -7.97
CA ALA A 13 13.50 7.35 -7.93
C ALA A 13 13.99 5.91 -7.80
N THR A 14 15.03 5.58 -8.57
CA THR A 14 15.71 4.28 -8.55
C THR A 14 17.17 4.51 -8.16
N LEU A 15 17.63 3.80 -7.14
CA LEU A 15 19.04 3.82 -6.72
C LEU A 15 19.78 2.67 -7.38
N ILE A 16 20.83 3.00 -8.14
CA ILE A 16 21.73 2.03 -8.77
C ILE A 16 22.96 1.92 -7.87
N THR A 17 23.11 0.77 -7.23
CA THR A 17 24.17 0.51 -6.26
C THR A 17 25.32 -0.31 -6.85
N ASP A 18 26.48 -0.24 -6.21
CA ASP A 18 27.69 -1.00 -6.57
C ASP A 18 27.51 -2.53 -6.59
N LYS A 19 26.51 -3.02 -5.85
CA LYS A 19 26.17 -4.44 -5.76
C LYS A 19 24.67 -4.65 -5.56
N PRO A 20 24.15 -5.85 -5.85
CA PRO A 20 22.72 -6.12 -5.77
C PRO A 20 22.18 -6.08 -4.32
N VAL A 21 21.06 -5.38 -4.12
CA VAL A 21 20.46 -5.14 -2.81
C VAL A 21 19.53 -6.29 -2.42
N LYS A 22 20.06 -7.25 -1.66
CA LYS A 22 19.28 -8.33 -1.02
C LYS A 22 18.77 -7.94 0.37
N LYS A 23 18.05 -6.82 0.44
CA LYS A 23 17.49 -6.27 1.68
C LYS A 23 15.98 -6.04 1.53
N THR A 24 15.25 -6.05 2.64
CA THR A 24 13.82 -5.75 2.62
C THR A 24 13.58 -4.24 2.55
N ALA A 25 12.43 -3.82 2.03
CA ALA A 25 12.01 -2.42 2.07
C ALA A 25 12.04 -1.83 3.49
N TYR A 26 11.74 -2.65 4.49
CA TYR A 26 11.83 -2.28 5.91
C TYR A 26 13.27 -1.95 6.33
N GLN A 27 14.25 -2.79 5.96
CA GLN A 27 15.66 -2.54 6.26
C GLN A 27 16.15 -1.26 5.58
N VAL A 28 15.78 -1.05 4.32
CA VAL A 28 16.15 0.16 3.56
C VAL A 28 15.59 1.42 4.25
N LYS A 29 14.31 1.41 4.65
CA LYS A 29 13.73 2.51 5.44
C LYS A 29 14.48 2.75 6.75
N GLY A 30 14.91 1.68 7.41
CA GLY A 30 15.73 1.76 8.63
C GLY A 30 17.05 2.49 8.42
N VAL A 31 17.68 2.34 7.25
CA VAL A 31 18.87 3.13 6.88
C VAL A 31 18.51 4.59 6.70
N PHE A 32 17.44 4.89 5.97
CA PHE A 32 17.01 6.29 5.76
C PHE A 32 16.75 7.02 7.08
N MET A 33 16.00 6.40 7.99
CA MET A 33 15.68 6.97 9.31
C MET A 33 16.93 7.20 10.18
N ARG A 34 17.97 6.37 10.03
CA ARG A 34 19.19 6.49 10.83
C ARG A 34 20.17 7.51 10.25
N HIS A 35 20.32 7.52 8.92
CA HIS A 35 21.33 8.34 8.24
C HIS A 35 20.85 9.76 7.97
N TYR A 36 19.54 9.92 7.78
CA TYR A 36 18.95 11.19 7.37
C TYR A 36 17.76 11.57 8.28
N PRO A 37 17.94 11.58 9.62
CA PRO A 37 16.84 11.76 10.58
C PRO A 37 16.09 13.09 10.42
N ASP A 38 16.78 14.12 9.93
CA ASP A 38 16.23 15.48 9.82
C ASP A 38 15.50 15.75 8.49
N LEU A 39 15.38 14.77 7.60
CA LEU A 39 14.68 14.96 6.32
C LEU A 39 13.17 14.81 6.46
N ASP A 40 12.43 15.60 5.68
CA ASP A 40 10.96 15.60 5.64
C ASP A 40 10.34 14.25 5.26
N ILE A 41 11.13 13.38 4.62
CA ILE A 41 10.72 12.02 4.27
C ILE A 41 10.54 11.13 5.51
N ILE A 42 11.22 11.40 6.63
CA ILE A 42 11.25 10.51 7.79
C ILE A 42 9.88 10.36 8.46
N PRO A 43 9.13 11.44 8.75
CA PRO A 43 7.76 11.32 9.29
C PRO A 43 6.77 10.56 8.37
N MET A 44 7.06 10.51 7.06
CA MET A 44 6.27 9.72 6.09
C MET A 44 6.60 8.23 6.16
N LEU A 45 7.81 7.89 6.60
CA LEU A 45 8.29 6.52 6.71
C LEU A 45 7.96 5.93 8.08
N ASP A 46 8.33 6.57 9.19
CA ASP A 46 8.25 6.04 10.56
C ASP A 46 6.82 5.87 11.12
N GLY A 47 5.83 6.47 10.46
CA GLY A 47 4.42 6.40 10.81
C GLY A 47 3.89 7.61 11.60
N LYS A 48 4.70 8.63 11.87
CA LYS A 48 4.29 9.88 12.54
C LYS A 48 3.12 10.56 11.82
N TYR A 49 3.04 10.44 10.49
CA TYR A 49 1.93 10.98 9.69
C TYR A 49 0.76 10.01 9.43
N ARG A 50 0.63 8.88 10.14
CA ARG A 50 -0.51 7.95 9.96
C ARG A 50 -1.89 8.54 10.27
N ASP A 51 -1.94 9.59 11.09
CA ASP A 51 -3.17 10.32 11.38
C ASP A 51 -3.51 11.41 10.35
N ARG A 52 -2.54 11.73 9.48
CA ARG A 52 -2.68 12.72 8.40
C ARG A 52 -2.96 12.03 7.06
N TYR A 53 -2.23 10.97 6.74
CA TYR A 53 -2.37 10.23 5.49
C TYR A 53 -2.80 8.80 5.75
N LEU A 54 -3.88 8.37 5.10
CA LEU A 54 -4.30 6.97 5.14
C LEU A 54 -3.60 6.15 4.04
N TYR A 55 -3.30 6.80 2.92
CA TYR A 55 -2.47 6.24 1.87
C TYR A 55 -1.01 6.71 2.02
N PRO A 56 0.00 5.81 2.03
CA PRO A 56 1.39 6.22 2.23
C PRO A 56 1.87 7.14 1.10
N ARG A 57 2.27 8.37 1.45
CA ARG A 57 2.82 9.34 0.49
C ARG A 57 4.21 8.97 -0.02
N VAL A 58 4.94 8.17 0.74
CA VAL A 58 6.25 7.64 0.34
C VAL A 58 6.23 6.13 0.50
N GLN A 59 6.68 5.42 -0.54
CA GLN A 59 6.79 3.98 -0.54
C GLN A 59 8.17 3.58 -1.00
N VAL A 60 8.77 2.62 -0.28
CA VAL A 60 10.06 2.05 -0.62
C VAL A 60 9.82 0.60 -1.01
N LYS A 61 10.45 0.18 -2.09
CA LYS A 61 10.38 -1.19 -2.60
C LYS A 61 11.79 -1.64 -2.99
N VAL A 62 12.02 -2.94 -2.86
CA VAL A 62 13.23 -3.58 -3.39
C VAL A 62 12.75 -4.57 -4.43
N LEU A 63 13.05 -4.30 -5.70
CA LEU A 63 12.58 -5.06 -6.85
C LEU A 63 13.80 -5.36 -7.73
N ASN A 64 13.95 -6.61 -8.17
CA ASN A 64 15.10 -7.04 -8.98
C ASN A 64 16.45 -6.58 -8.39
N GLU A 65 16.57 -6.70 -7.06
CA GLU A 65 17.78 -6.32 -6.30
C GLU A 65 18.17 -4.84 -6.40
N GLN A 66 17.22 -3.97 -6.78
CA GLN A 66 17.37 -2.51 -6.81
C GLN A 66 16.35 -1.84 -5.90
N ILE A 67 16.68 -0.64 -5.42
CA ILE A 67 15.82 0.15 -4.53
C ILE A 67 15.00 1.13 -5.35
N TYR A 68 13.69 1.06 -5.21
CA TYR A 68 12.72 1.99 -5.79
C TYR A 68 12.05 2.78 -4.67
N ILE A 69 11.98 4.10 -4.85
CA ILE A 69 11.32 5.02 -3.92
C ILE A 69 10.30 5.81 -4.73
N ILE A 70 9.03 5.70 -4.36
CA ILE A 70 7.94 6.46 -4.98
C ILE A 70 7.35 7.44 -3.97
N GLY A 71 7.33 8.71 -4.34
CA GLY A 71 6.73 9.82 -3.60
C GLY A 71 5.53 10.36 -4.36
N VAL A 72 4.36 10.43 -3.73
CA VAL A 72 3.11 10.91 -4.34
C VAL A 72 2.57 12.12 -3.60
N GLY A 73 2.07 13.12 -4.34
CA GLY A 73 1.61 14.40 -3.78
C GLY A 73 2.66 15.02 -2.86
N ASP A 74 2.29 15.28 -1.60
CA ASP A 74 3.20 15.81 -0.55
C ASP A 74 4.48 14.99 -0.35
N GLY A 75 4.53 13.71 -0.77
CA GLY A 75 5.71 12.88 -0.67
C GLY A 75 6.72 13.06 -1.82
N SER A 76 6.34 13.70 -2.92
CA SER A 76 7.19 13.83 -4.11
C SER A 76 8.46 14.64 -3.84
N ASP A 77 8.33 15.82 -3.23
CA ASP A 77 9.49 16.66 -2.89
C ASP A 77 10.36 16.02 -1.80
N CYS A 78 9.76 15.30 -0.84
CA CYS A 78 10.50 14.55 0.17
C CYS A 78 11.42 13.50 -0.46
N VAL A 79 11.01 12.86 -1.56
CA VAL A 79 11.84 11.89 -2.28
C VAL A 79 13.00 12.61 -2.96
N LEU A 80 12.75 13.70 -3.69
CA LEU A 80 13.82 14.47 -4.34
C LEU A 80 14.89 14.94 -3.35
N GLN A 81 14.48 15.46 -2.19
CA GLN A 81 15.41 15.86 -1.12
C GLN A 81 16.29 14.71 -0.61
N LEU A 82 15.72 13.51 -0.46
CA LEU A 82 16.48 12.33 -0.03
C LEU A 82 17.48 11.91 -1.11
N ILE A 83 17.04 11.86 -2.37
CA ILE A 83 17.85 11.40 -3.50
C ILE A 83 19.02 12.32 -3.76
N ASP A 84 18.86 13.63 -3.55
CA ASP A 84 19.97 14.59 -3.66
C ASP A 84 21.09 14.28 -2.65
N LYS A 85 20.72 13.94 -1.41
CA LYS A 85 21.68 13.73 -0.30
C LYS A 85 22.26 12.34 -0.21
N ILE A 86 21.60 11.33 -0.78
CA ILE A 86 22.02 9.94 -0.59
C ILE A 86 23.28 9.60 -1.40
N SER A 87 24.32 9.13 -0.73
CA SER A 87 25.54 8.62 -1.37
C SER A 87 25.82 7.17 -1.00
N THR A 88 25.52 6.79 0.24
CA THR A 88 25.75 5.44 0.75
C THR A 88 24.56 4.92 1.56
N LEU A 89 24.49 3.59 1.65
CA LEU A 89 23.49 2.86 2.41
C LEU A 89 24.18 1.86 3.34
N ASP A 90 24.31 2.20 4.62
CA ASP A 90 24.95 1.34 5.62
C ASP A 90 23.92 0.55 6.45
N PHE A 91 23.92 -0.77 6.24
CA PHE A 91 23.08 -1.72 6.99
C PHE A 91 23.80 -2.29 8.23
N GLY A 92 24.95 -1.73 8.61
CA GLY A 92 25.82 -2.13 9.73
C GLY A 92 26.76 -3.28 9.38
N ASN A 93 26.25 -4.30 8.70
CA ASN A 93 27.05 -5.44 8.26
C ASN A 93 27.56 -5.33 6.82
N ILE A 94 27.01 -4.39 6.06
CA ILE A 94 27.34 -4.14 4.66
C ILE A 94 26.93 -2.71 4.29
N THR A 95 27.80 -2.03 3.56
CA THR A 95 27.54 -0.69 3.00
C THR A 95 27.44 -0.79 1.49
N PHE A 96 26.44 -0.16 0.90
CA PHE A 96 26.31 -0.01 -0.56
C PHE A 96 26.64 1.41 -0.95
N GLU A 97 27.43 1.56 -2.01
CA GLU A 97 27.68 2.84 -2.66
C GLU A 97 26.58 3.07 -3.70
N VAL A 98 26.03 4.28 -3.75
CA VAL A 98 25.06 4.69 -4.77
C VAL A 98 25.85 5.28 -5.95
N ASN A 99 26.04 4.47 -6.98
CA ASN A 99 26.81 4.84 -8.16
C ASN A 99 26.03 5.81 -9.06
N ASP A 100 24.73 5.58 -9.18
CA ASP A 100 23.86 6.37 -10.05
C ASP A 100 22.42 6.39 -9.53
N LYS A 101 21.64 7.36 -10.00
CA LYS A 101 20.26 7.65 -9.58
C LYS A 101 19.43 7.98 -10.80
N ASN A 102 18.40 7.18 -11.06
CA ASN A 102 17.39 7.53 -12.06
C ASN A 102 16.20 8.19 -11.37
N ILE A 103 15.73 9.32 -11.90
CA ILE A 103 14.60 10.07 -11.37
C ILE A 103 13.61 10.33 -12.51
N ILE A 104 12.37 9.93 -12.30
CA ILE A 104 11.24 10.21 -13.18
C ILE A 104 10.26 11.07 -12.39
N ASP A 105 10.15 12.35 -12.73
CA ASP A 105 9.16 13.27 -12.18
C ASP A 105 7.95 13.33 -13.11
N MET A 106 6.80 12.95 -12.58
CA MET A 106 5.56 12.77 -13.33
C MET A 106 4.51 13.74 -12.81
N THR A 107 4.04 14.61 -13.68
CA THR A 107 2.83 15.41 -13.44
C THR A 107 1.60 14.68 -13.98
N ASP A 108 0.41 15.14 -13.58
CA ASP A 108 -0.88 14.69 -14.12
C ASP A 108 -1.13 13.18 -13.99
N GLN A 109 -0.55 12.58 -12.96
CA GLN A 109 -0.86 11.22 -12.53
C GLN A 109 -2.22 11.18 -11.82
N PHE A 110 -2.73 9.98 -11.59
CA PHE A 110 -3.99 9.75 -10.87
C PHE A 110 -5.22 10.33 -11.56
N GLN A 111 -5.19 10.45 -12.89
CA GLN A 111 -6.34 10.89 -13.67
C GLN A 111 -7.17 9.71 -14.16
N GLN A 112 -8.48 9.91 -14.23
CA GLN A 112 -9.36 8.99 -14.93
C GLN A 112 -9.04 9.03 -16.44
N SER A 113 -9.14 7.88 -17.09
CA SER A 113 -8.84 7.68 -18.51
C SER A 113 -10.08 7.18 -19.23
N ASP A 114 -10.28 7.61 -20.48
CA ASP A 114 -11.36 7.11 -21.34
C ASP A 114 -11.11 5.66 -21.80
N GLN A 115 -9.85 5.23 -21.73
CA GLN A 115 -9.42 3.89 -22.10
C GLN A 115 -8.98 3.08 -20.88
N LEU A 116 -9.11 1.75 -20.98
CA LEU A 116 -8.58 0.83 -19.98
C LEU A 116 -7.07 0.72 -20.12
N ILE A 117 -6.36 1.06 -19.06
CA ILE A 117 -4.91 0.92 -18.96
C ILE A 117 -4.61 -0.45 -18.34
N HIS A 118 -3.69 -1.19 -18.96
CA HIS A 118 -3.28 -2.51 -18.50
C HIS A 118 -2.09 -2.42 -17.54
N TYR A 119 -2.22 -3.10 -16.40
CA TYR A 119 -1.21 -3.15 -15.35
C TYR A 119 -0.91 -4.59 -14.94
N ARG A 120 0.34 -4.82 -14.54
CA ARG A 120 0.77 -6.07 -13.90
C ARG A 120 1.15 -5.81 -12.44
N PHE A 121 0.77 -6.73 -11.55
CA PHE A 121 1.32 -6.75 -10.20
C PHE A 121 2.75 -7.30 -10.22
N VAL A 122 3.74 -6.45 -9.93
CA VAL A 122 5.15 -6.84 -9.82
C VAL A 122 5.50 -7.40 -8.44
N THR A 123 4.69 -7.08 -7.43
CA THR A 123 4.71 -7.79 -6.13
C THR A 123 3.31 -8.30 -5.79
N PRO A 124 3.18 -9.36 -4.95
CA PRO A 124 1.88 -9.94 -4.64
C PRO A 124 0.88 -8.89 -4.14
N TRP A 125 -0.31 -8.86 -4.75
CA TRP A 125 -1.40 -7.99 -4.36
C TRP A 125 -2.16 -8.58 -3.17
N VAL A 126 -1.98 -7.99 -2.00
CA VAL A 126 -2.64 -8.43 -0.77
C VAL A 126 -4.07 -7.86 -0.72
N ALA A 127 -4.96 -8.50 -1.46
CA ALA A 127 -6.36 -8.11 -1.55
C ALA A 127 -7.14 -8.47 -0.28
N LEU A 128 -6.78 -9.56 0.41
CA LEU A 128 -7.60 -10.11 1.50
C LEU A 128 -6.92 -10.02 2.86
N ASN A 129 -7.58 -9.34 3.80
CA ASN A 129 -7.25 -9.39 5.22
C ASN A 129 -8.01 -10.54 5.91
N GLN A 130 -7.79 -10.73 7.21
CA GLN A 130 -8.40 -11.83 7.96
C GLN A 130 -9.93 -11.85 7.89
N THR A 131 -10.57 -10.68 7.90
CA THR A 131 -12.03 -10.53 7.82
C THR A 131 -12.56 -10.83 6.42
N THR A 132 -11.94 -10.26 5.38
CA THR A 132 -12.38 -10.45 3.98
C THR A 132 -12.03 -11.85 3.47
N SER A 133 -10.96 -12.47 3.97
CA SER A 133 -10.57 -13.85 3.62
C SER A 133 -11.63 -14.87 4.01
N ARG A 134 -12.36 -14.68 5.12
CA ARG A 134 -13.47 -15.58 5.50
C ARG A 134 -14.62 -15.49 4.51
N LYS A 135 -15.03 -14.26 4.17
CA LYS A 135 -16.09 -14.01 3.19
C LYS A 135 -15.72 -14.57 1.82
N TYR A 136 -14.51 -14.28 1.35
CA TYR A 136 -14.02 -14.72 0.04
C TYR A 136 -14.00 -16.25 -0.14
N ARG A 137 -13.66 -16.99 0.92
CA ARG A 137 -13.65 -18.46 0.90
C ARG A 137 -15.03 -19.06 0.66
N ALA A 138 -16.09 -18.43 1.15
CA ALA A 138 -17.46 -18.89 0.99
C ALA A 138 -18.05 -18.63 -0.42
N LEU A 139 -17.40 -17.80 -1.24
CA LEU A 139 -17.86 -17.45 -2.58
C LEU A 139 -17.49 -18.51 -3.61
N ASN A 140 -18.32 -18.67 -4.64
CA ASN A 140 -17.99 -19.43 -5.84
C ASN A 140 -17.05 -18.64 -6.77
N ASN A 141 -16.54 -19.27 -7.83
CA ASN A 141 -15.52 -18.64 -8.69
C ASN A 141 -16.00 -17.36 -9.40
N SER A 142 -17.25 -17.31 -9.88
CA SER A 142 -17.80 -16.11 -10.52
C SER A 142 -17.95 -14.97 -9.52
N GLU A 143 -18.47 -15.27 -8.33
CA GLU A 143 -18.59 -14.31 -7.24
C GLU A 143 -17.23 -13.80 -6.73
N ARG A 144 -16.22 -14.67 -6.67
CA ARG A 144 -14.85 -14.31 -6.30
C ARG A 144 -14.26 -13.28 -7.25
N VAL A 145 -14.46 -13.49 -8.55
CA VAL A 145 -14.02 -12.56 -9.59
C VAL A 145 -14.69 -11.19 -9.41
N SER A 146 -16.02 -11.17 -9.28
CA SER A 146 -16.78 -9.94 -9.04
C SER A 146 -16.33 -9.24 -7.75
N PHE A 147 -16.10 -9.99 -6.68
CA PHE A 147 -15.61 -9.49 -5.40
C PHE A 147 -14.23 -8.83 -5.53
N LEU A 148 -13.30 -9.44 -6.26
CA LEU A 148 -11.95 -8.91 -6.45
C LEU A 148 -11.94 -7.66 -7.34
N ASN A 149 -12.73 -7.64 -8.41
CA ASN A 149 -12.94 -6.42 -9.19
C ASN A 149 -13.47 -5.28 -8.32
N LYS A 150 -14.50 -5.57 -7.51
CA LYS A 150 -15.06 -4.59 -6.57
C LYS A 150 -14.00 -4.07 -5.59
N LEU A 151 -13.19 -4.96 -5.04
CA LEU A 151 -12.14 -4.59 -4.09
C LEU A 151 -11.04 -3.74 -4.76
N LEU A 152 -10.67 -4.09 -5.99
CA LEU A 152 -9.67 -3.34 -6.76
C LEU A 152 -10.14 -1.92 -7.05
N GLY A 153 -11.35 -1.74 -7.57
CA GLY A 153 -11.86 -0.39 -7.84
C GLY A 153 -12.06 0.41 -6.55
N GLN A 154 -12.42 -0.23 -5.42
CA GLN A 154 -12.41 0.43 -4.10
C GLN A 154 -11.02 0.93 -3.71
N ASN A 155 -9.96 0.18 -3.98
CA ASN A 155 -8.58 0.61 -3.73
C ASN A 155 -8.21 1.84 -4.58
N ILE A 156 -8.58 1.84 -5.86
CA ILE A 156 -8.31 2.96 -6.78
C ILE A 156 -9.07 4.22 -6.32
N VAL A 157 -10.37 4.08 -6.04
CA VAL A 157 -11.20 5.19 -5.52
C VAL A 157 -10.65 5.72 -4.19
N PHE A 158 -10.15 4.84 -3.33
CA PHE A 158 -9.51 5.24 -2.07
C PHE A 158 -8.26 6.10 -2.31
N ILE A 159 -7.41 5.74 -3.28
CA ILE A 159 -6.21 6.51 -3.63
C ILE A 159 -6.58 7.89 -4.15
N ALA A 160 -7.51 7.97 -5.11
CA ALA A 160 -7.96 9.25 -5.66
C ALA A 160 -8.51 10.17 -4.57
N LYS A 161 -9.40 9.66 -3.69
CA LYS A 161 -9.95 10.40 -2.55
C LYS A 161 -8.89 10.83 -1.54
N GLU A 162 -7.83 10.04 -1.33
CA GLU A 162 -6.73 10.43 -0.44
C GLU A 162 -5.80 11.46 -1.07
N LEU A 163 -5.63 11.45 -2.39
CA LEU A 163 -4.84 12.44 -3.12
C LEU A 163 -5.60 13.73 -3.42
N GLY A 164 -6.93 13.75 -3.26
CA GLY A 164 -7.75 14.93 -3.56
C GLY A 164 -8.17 15.01 -5.03
N VAL A 165 -7.96 13.94 -5.80
CA VAL A 165 -8.32 13.90 -7.22
C VAL A 165 -9.82 13.70 -7.40
N ASN A 166 -10.40 14.52 -8.28
CA ASN A 166 -11.79 14.37 -8.71
C ASN A 166 -11.92 13.15 -9.62
N LEU A 167 -12.90 12.31 -9.30
CA LEU A 167 -13.27 11.17 -10.13
C LEU A 167 -14.58 11.47 -10.83
N GLU A 168 -14.76 10.89 -12.02
CA GLU A 168 -16.09 10.78 -12.61
C GLU A 168 -16.91 9.71 -11.87
N ASP A 169 -18.15 9.49 -12.29
CA ASP A 169 -19.10 8.66 -11.56
C ASP A 169 -18.68 7.19 -11.43
N LYS A 170 -17.92 6.64 -12.40
CA LYS A 170 -17.61 5.20 -12.46
C LYS A 170 -16.13 4.91 -12.69
N VAL A 171 -15.57 4.04 -11.85
CA VAL A 171 -14.25 3.42 -12.04
C VAL A 171 -14.45 1.98 -12.53
N PHE A 172 -13.98 1.69 -13.73
CA PHE A 172 -14.01 0.37 -14.34
C PHE A 172 -12.74 -0.41 -14.01
N THR A 173 -12.92 -1.67 -13.63
CA THR A 173 -11.84 -2.59 -13.29
C THR A 173 -12.10 -3.97 -13.86
N LYS A 174 -11.03 -4.64 -14.28
CA LYS A 174 -11.03 -6.02 -14.77
C LYS A 174 -9.77 -6.73 -14.31
N VAL A 175 -9.92 -7.68 -13.40
CA VAL A 175 -8.81 -8.51 -12.91
C VAL A 175 -8.52 -9.64 -13.91
N ASN A 176 -7.24 -9.92 -14.12
CA ASN A 176 -6.75 -11.08 -14.84
C ASN A 176 -5.68 -11.78 -13.98
N LEU A 177 -6.13 -12.61 -13.04
CA LEU A 177 -5.25 -13.19 -12.03
C LEU A 177 -4.76 -14.58 -12.45
N SER A 178 -3.54 -14.93 -12.04
CA SER A 178 -2.97 -16.26 -12.31
C SER A 178 -3.70 -17.38 -11.56
N SER A 179 -4.45 -17.05 -10.50
CA SER A 179 -5.25 -17.99 -9.72
C SER A 179 -6.29 -17.23 -8.88
N LEU A 180 -7.46 -17.81 -8.69
CA LEU A 180 -8.47 -17.32 -7.72
C LEU A 180 -8.21 -17.82 -6.29
N PHE A 181 -7.18 -18.64 -6.09
CA PHE A 181 -6.80 -19.14 -4.77
C PHE A 181 -5.69 -18.26 -4.20
N PRO A 182 -5.97 -17.48 -3.12
CA PRO A 182 -4.97 -16.60 -2.55
C PRO A 182 -3.83 -17.39 -1.93
N LYS A 183 -2.60 -16.91 -2.15
CA LYS A 183 -1.43 -17.40 -1.41
C LYS A 183 -1.32 -16.67 -0.08
N PRO A 184 -1.14 -17.38 1.05
CA PRO A 184 -0.88 -16.71 2.31
C PRO A 184 0.47 -16.00 2.26
N VAL A 185 0.50 -14.76 2.74
CA VAL A 185 1.74 -13.99 2.92
C VAL A 185 1.82 -13.43 4.33
N ASP A 186 3.06 -13.24 4.78
CA ASP A 186 3.37 -12.65 6.08
C ASP A 186 2.89 -13.51 7.27
N GLU A 187 3.21 -13.08 8.50
CA GLU A 187 2.83 -13.81 9.72
C GLU A 187 1.31 -13.82 9.96
N ASN A 188 0.58 -12.89 9.33
CA ASN A 188 -0.87 -12.74 9.47
C ASN A 188 -1.68 -13.62 8.49
N ASN A 189 -1.01 -14.43 7.66
CA ASN A 189 -1.66 -15.24 6.61
C ASN A 189 -2.63 -14.43 5.74
N TRP A 190 -2.22 -13.24 5.31
CA TRP A 190 -3.04 -12.43 4.42
C TRP A 190 -3.13 -13.08 3.04
N GLY A 191 -4.29 -12.97 2.40
CA GLY A 191 -4.52 -13.57 1.09
C GLY A 191 -4.00 -12.65 -0.02
N ALA A 192 -2.96 -13.11 -0.72
CA ALA A 192 -2.34 -12.39 -1.82
C ALA A 192 -2.55 -13.07 -3.17
N PHE A 193 -2.62 -12.25 -4.21
CA PHE A 193 -2.78 -12.67 -5.59
C PHE A 193 -1.64 -12.16 -6.46
N SER A 194 -1.43 -12.84 -7.59
CA SER A 194 -0.50 -12.42 -8.63
C SER A 194 -1.24 -12.43 -9.96
N GLY A 195 -0.79 -11.60 -10.90
CA GLY A 195 -1.39 -11.46 -12.22
C GLY A 195 -1.47 -9.99 -12.63
N GLU A 196 -2.50 -9.69 -13.39
CA GLU A 196 -2.70 -8.43 -14.09
C GLU A 196 -4.10 -7.88 -13.80
N PHE A 197 -4.30 -6.62 -14.17
CA PHE A 197 -5.61 -6.02 -14.20
C PHE A 197 -5.65 -4.89 -15.22
N SER A 198 -6.86 -4.49 -15.58
CA SER A 198 -7.10 -3.29 -16.39
C SER A 198 -7.98 -2.34 -15.61
N ALA A 199 -7.71 -1.05 -15.70
CA ALA A 199 -8.53 -0.02 -15.07
C ALA A 199 -8.54 1.26 -15.90
N ASN A 200 -9.64 2.01 -15.86
CA ASN A 200 -9.76 3.30 -16.54
C ASN A 200 -9.15 4.44 -15.70
N PHE A 201 -7.99 4.20 -15.09
CA PHE A 201 -7.36 5.13 -14.16
C PHE A 201 -5.83 5.07 -14.28
N ASN A 202 -5.21 6.23 -14.45
CA ASN A 202 -3.77 6.37 -14.63
C ASN A 202 -3.05 6.29 -13.27
N LEU A 203 -2.16 5.30 -13.11
CA LEU A 203 -1.40 5.05 -11.90
C LEU A 203 0.09 5.01 -12.23
N PRO A 204 0.94 5.72 -11.48
CA PRO A 204 2.37 5.72 -11.73
C PRO A 204 2.99 4.35 -11.44
N ASN A 205 4.05 4.01 -12.18
CA ASN A 205 4.75 2.75 -12.02
C ASN A 205 5.28 2.57 -10.59
N TYR A 206 5.20 1.33 -10.11
CA TYR A 206 5.58 0.87 -8.77
C TYR A 206 4.75 1.43 -7.62
N ILE A 207 3.61 2.06 -7.86
CA ILE A 207 2.69 2.39 -6.78
C ILE A 207 2.07 1.11 -6.17
N GLY A 208 1.84 1.09 -4.85
CA GLY A 208 1.24 -0.04 -4.15
C GLY A 208 -0.29 0.03 -4.04
N LEU A 209 -0.97 -1.08 -4.31
CA LEU A 209 -2.41 -1.27 -4.11
C LEU A 209 -2.71 -2.34 -3.04
N GLY A 210 -3.87 -2.23 -2.37
CA GLY A 210 -4.33 -3.20 -1.38
C GLY A 210 -3.66 -3.05 -0.01
N ASN A 211 -3.50 -4.16 0.71
CA ASN A 211 -2.92 -4.14 2.05
C ASN A 211 -1.39 -4.28 2.03
N GLY A 212 -0.73 -3.85 3.11
CA GLY A 212 0.70 -4.03 3.26
C GLY A 212 1.57 -3.20 2.30
N ILE A 213 1.03 -2.10 1.74
CA ILE A 213 1.72 -1.20 0.80
C ILE A 213 3.08 -0.75 1.34
N THR A 214 3.15 -0.40 2.63
CA THR A 214 4.39 0.05 3.29
C THR A 214 5.45 -1.04 3.41
N ARG A 215 5.08 -2.32 3.28
CA ARG A 215 5.99 -3.47 3.25
C ARG A 215 6.46 -3.82 1.83
N GLY A 216 5.95 -3.13 0.81
CA GLY A 216 6.34 -3.32 -0.59
C GLY A 216 5.34 -4.15 -1.43
N TYR A 217 4.27 -4.66 -0.82
CA TYR A 217 3.24 -5.43 -1.52
C TYR A 217 2.40 -4.60 -2.50
N GLY A 218 1.72 -5.32 -3.40
CA GLY A 218 0.77 -4.79 -4.38
C GLY A 218 1.34 -3.74 -5.33
N ALA A 219 2.66 -3.76 -5.54
CA ALA A 219 3.31 -2.87 -6.48
C ALA A 219 2.88 -3.21 -7.90
N ILE A 220 2.59 -2.20 -8.71
CA ILE A 220 2.12 -2.38 -10.09
C ILE A 220 3.10 -1.82 -11.11
N TYR A 221 2.98 -2.24 -12.36
CA TYR A 221 3.69 -1.66 -13.50
C TYR A 221 2.73 -1.58 -14.69
N GLY A 222 2.67 -0.44 -15.37
CA GLY A 222 1.86 -0.23 -16.56
C GLY A 222 2.48 -0.90 -17.78
N LEU A 223 1.72 -1.70 -18.51
CA LEU A 223 2.20 -2.43 -19.70
C LEU A 223 2.17 -1.56 -20.98
N PHE A 224 1.51 -0.41 -20.92
CA PHE A 224 1.53 0.62 -21.97
C PHE A 224 1.87 1.96 -21.31
N ASN A 225 3.16 2.19 -21.09
CA ASN A 225 3.64 3.48 -20.64
C ASN A 225 4.08 4.28 -21.87
N PRO A 226 3.41 5.39 -22.23
CA PRO A 226 3.85 6.24 -23.34
C PRO A 226 5.28 6.79 -23.15
N GLN A 227 5.73 6.90 -21.90
CA GLN A 227 7.09 7.33 -21.54
C GLN A 227 8.17 6.30 -21.92
N ASP A 228 7.81 5.04 -22.19
CA ASP A 228 8.74 4.00 -22.62
C ASP A 228 8.88 3.94 -24.16
N PHE A 229 8.10 4.74 -24.91
CA PHE A 229 8.18 4.81 -26.38
C PHE A 229 9.07 5.96 -26.86
N HIS A 230 10.40 5.77 -26.77
CA HIS A 230 11.30 6.39 -27.73
C HIS A 230 11.36 5.50 -28.97
N PHE A 231 10.59 5.83 -30.01
CA PHE A 231 10.84 5.27 -31.34
C PHE A 231 12.23 5.72 -31.80
N GLY A 232 13.25 4.90 -31.55
CA GLY A 232 14.43 4.90 -32.39
C GLY A 232 13.99 4.39 -33.76
N GLU A 233 13.95 5.26 -34.76
CA GLU A 233 13.82 4.88 -36.16
C GLU A 233 14.97 3.92 -36.51
N GLY A 234 14.75 2.61 -36.38
CA GLY A 234 15.83 1.65 -36.58
C GLY A 234 15.49 0.16 -36.56
N SER A 235 14.22 -0.24 -36.40
CA SER A 235 13.89 -1.67 -36.36
C SER A 235 12.47 -2.00 -36.84
N LEU A 236 12.09 -1.45 -37.99
CA LEU A 236 11.01 -2.03 -38.82
C LEU A 236 11.60 -2.98 -39.85
N ALA A 237 12.09 -4.14 -39.40
CA ALA A 237 12.35 -5.29 -40.27
C ALA A 237 12.57 -6.56 -39.44
N VAL A 238 11.52 -7.29 -39.06
CA VAL A 238 11.62 -8.75 -38.88
C VAL A 238 10.33 -9.45 -39.31
N ASN A 239 10.53 -10.46 -40.15
CA ASN A 239 9.56 -11.29 -40.88
C ASN A 239 8.58 -12.09 -40.00
N PRO A 240 7.39 -12.44 -40.51
CA PRO A 240 6.42 -13.30 -39.83
C PRO A 240 6.82 -14.76 -40.04
N GLY A 241 7.45 -15.36 -39.06
CA GLY A 241 7.81 -16.77 -39.10
C GLY A 241 8.43 -17.23 -37.81
N ASN A 242 7.58 -17.60 -36.85
CA ASN A 242 7.71 -18.84 -36.10
C ASN A 242 6.49 -19.01 -35.18
N LYS A 243 5.75 -20.08 -35.47
CA LYS A 243 4.81 -20.71 -34.53
C LYS A 243 5.62 -21.43 -33.44
N ASP A 244 4.92 -21.70 -32.34
CA ASP A 244 5.24 -22.67 -31.30
C ASP A 244 5.99 -22.14 -30.07
N ALA A 245 5.19 -21.75 -29.07
CA ALA A 245 5.39 -22.10 -27.66
C ALA A 245 4.12 -21.73 -26.87
N GLU A 246 3.11 -22.60 -26.92
CA GLU A 246 2.04 -22.63 -25.91
C GLU A 246 2.68 -22.89 -24.54
N SER A 247 2.68 -21.88 -23.68
CA SER A 247 2.78 -22.10 -22.24
C SER A 247 1.41 -21.93 -21.64
N ASP A 248 0.76 -23.06 -21.40
CA ASP A 248 -0.57 -23.18 -20.81
C ASP A 248 -0.50 -22.73 -19.33
N LYS A 249 -0.70 -21.43 -19.10
CA LYS A 249 -1.06 -20.89 -17.79
C LYS A 249 -2.51 -20.45 -17.90
N MET A 250 -3.43 -21.24 -17.35
CA MET A 250 -4.82 -20.84 -17.12
C MET A 250 -4.84 -19.52 -16.34
N SER A 251 -4.96 -18.41 -17.07
CA SER A 251 -5.20 -17.09 -16.50
C SER A 251 -6.71 -16.91 -16.40
N VAL A 252 -7.18 -16.37 -15.28
CA VAL A 252 -8.60 -16.15 -15.05
C VAL A 252 -8.92 -14.72 -15.45
N GLU A 253 -9.42 -14.56 -16.67
CA GLU A 253 -9.84 -13.27 -17.19
C GLU A 253 -11.30 -12.97 -16.81
N SER A 254 -11.59 -11.77 -16.29
CA SER A 254 -12.94 -11.36 -15.90
C SER A 254 -13.67 -10.51 -16.93
N GLU A 255 -14.99 -10.38 -16.77
CA GLU A 255 -15.75 -9.30 -17.41
C GLU A 255 -15.41 -7.92 -16.82
N LEU A 256 -15.74 -6.84 -17.54
CA LEU A 256 -15.55 -5.46 -17.10
C LEU A 256 -16.54 -5.13 -15.97
N ASN A 257 -16.04 -4.64 -14.83
CA ASN A 257 -16.87 -4.25 -13.70
C ASN A 257 -16.72 -2.77 -13.36
N GLY A 258 -17.82 -2.03 -13.41
CA GLY A 258 -17.87 -0.61 -13.05
C GLY A 258 -18.31 -0.42 -11.59
N ILE A 259 -17.52 0.32 -10.81
CA ILE A 259 -17.87 0.72 -9.45
C ILE A 259 -18.26 2.19 -9.46
N ASN A 260 -19.46 2.49 -8.92
CA ASN A 260 -19.85 3.87 -8.68
C ASN A 260 -19.03 4.45 -7.50
N VAL A 261 -18.44 5.63 -7.69
CA VAL A 261 -17.58 6.29 -6.70
C VAL A 261 -18.32 6.58 -5.38
N ASP A 262 -19.62 6.79 -5.43
CA ASP A 262 -20.46 7.06 -4.25
C ASP A 262 -20.76 5.82 -3.41
N ASP A 263 -20.77 4.64 -4.02
CA ASP A 263 -21.01 3.36 -3.34
C ASP A 263 -19.80 2.91 -2.51
N VAL A 264 -18.63 3.53 -2.71
CA VAL A 264 -17.41 3.19 -1.98
C VAL A 264 -17.45 3.80 -0.57
N PRO A 265 -17.41 2.97 0.50
CA PRO A 265 -17.48 3.46 1.87
C PRO A 265 -16.40 4.50 2.17
N LYS A 266 -16.82 5.67 2.66
CA LYS A 266 -15.88 6.73 3.07
C LYS A 266 -15.17 6.32 4.37
N SER A 267 -13.86 6.59 4.45
CA SER A 267 -13.09 6.31 5.67
C SER A 267 -13.68 7.03 6.88
N ARG A 268 -14.03 6.26 7.92
CA ARG A 268 -14.67 6.78 9.14
C ARG A 268 -13.76 7.70 9.97
N ARG A 269 -12.43 7.66 9.77
CA ARG A 269 -11.46 8.46 10.54
C ARG A 269 -11.64 9.97 10.34
N LYS A 270 -11.94 10.44 9.12
CA LYS A 270 -12.20 11.87 8.85
C LYS A 270 -13.53 12.34 9.49
N SER A 271 -14.53 11.46 9.59
CA SER A 271 -15.83 11.76 10.24
C SER A 271 -15.73 11.93 11.77
N LEU A 272 -14.87 11.15 12.42
CA LEU A 272 -14.64 11.22 13.87
C LEU A 272 -13.98 12.55 14.28
N LYS A 273 -13.12 13.14 13.43
CA LYS A 273 -12.54 14.48 13.68
C LYS A 273 -13.60 15.60 13.61
N LYS A 274 -14.63 15.48 12.76
CA LYS A 274 -15.79 16.41 12.76
C LYS A 274 -16.65 16.26 14.02
N ARG A 275 -16.93 15.02 14.47
CA ARG A 275 -17.68 14.77 15.72
C ARG A 275 -16.92 15.18 16.99
N LYS A 276 -15.60 14.99 17.05
CA LYS A 276 -14.77 15.44 18.20
C LYS A 276 -14.67 16.96 18.33
N LYS A 277 -14.86 17.73 17.24
CA LYS A 277 -14.96 19.20 17.32
C LYS A 277 -16.32 19.68 17.84
N GLN A 278 -17.39 18.90 17.69
CA GLN A 278 -18.72 19.25 18.21
C GLN A 278 -18.94 18.80 19.68
N ASN A 279 -18.29 17.74 20.14
CA ASN A 279 -18.49 17.21 21.52
C ASN A 279 -17.54 17.77 22.58
N ARG A 280 -16.96 18.97 22.40
CA ARG A 280 -16.10 19.59 23.43
C ARG A 280 -16.88 20.27 24.57
N HIS A 281 -18.21 20.25 24.52
CA HIS A 281 -19.08 20.68 25.61
C HIS A 281 -20.08 19.57 26.00
N PHE A 282 -19.61 18.50 26.62
CA PHE A 282 -20.44 17.80 27.60
C PHE A 282 -19.57 17.07 28.63
N SER A 283 -19.97 17.24 29.88
CA SER A 283 -19.27 16.92 31.12
C SER A 283 -19.03 15.43 31.36
N LYS A 284 -17.98 15.16 32.16
CA LYS A 284 -17.72 13.91 32.89
C LYS A 284 -19.02 13.31 33.47
N LYS A 285 -19.38 12.10 33.06
CA LYS A 285 -20.03 11.12 33.95
C LYS A 285 -19.91 9.70 33.38
N LEU A 286 -19.47 8.83 34.29
CA LEU A 286 -19.63 7.38 34.32
C LEU A 286 -20.93 6.91 33.65
N LEU A 287 -20.88 5.81 32.89
CA LEU A 287 -21.39 4.50 33.33
C LEU A 287 -21.26 3.46 32.22
N SER A 288 -20.95 2.26 32.68
CA SER A 288 -21.15 0.94 32.10
C SER A 288 -22.49 0.78 31.38
N GLU A 289 -22.47 0.11 30.23
CA GLU A 289 -23.55 -0.75 29.76
C GLU A 289 -22.98 -1.69 28.69
N GLU A 290 -22.51 -2.84 29.16
CA GLU A 290 -22.33 -4.05 28.34
C GLU A 290 -23.73 -4.52 27.91
N PHE A 291 -23.89 -4.87 26.63
CA PHE A 291 -25.10 -5.55 26.17
C PHE A 291 -24.90 -7.06 26.30
N ASP A 292 -25.82 -7.66 27.03
CA ASP A 292 -26.01 -9.10 27.26
C ASP A 292 -26.09 -9.90 25.95
N ILE A 293 -25.32 -10.99 25.91
CA ILE A 293 -25.66 -12.16 25.11
C ILE A 293 -25.72 -13.32 26.11
N GLU A 294 -26.93 -13.81 26.36
CA GLU A 294 -27.19 -15.05 27.10
C GLU A 294 -26.51 -16.21 26.37
N GLU A 295 -25.54 -16.85 27.00
CA GLU A 295 -25.08 -18.18 26.61
C GLU A 295 -25.14 -19.12 27.81
N ASN A 296 -26.02 -20.10 27.67
CA ASN A 296 -26.41 -21.08 28.66
C ASN A 296 -25.30 -22.14 28.78
N VAL A 297 -24.47 -22.11 29.83
CA VAL A 297 -23.52 -23.20 30.13
C VAL A 297 -23.43 -23.44 31.65
N PRO A 298 -23.49 -24.70 32.14
CA PRO A 298 -23.61 -24.98 33.57
C PRO A 298 -22.34 -24.67 34.38
N ASP A 299 -22.60 -24.24 35.61
CA ASP A 299 -21.68 -23.86 36.67
C ASP A 299 -20.78 -25.03 37.16
N ALA A 300 -19.46 -24.81 37.16
CA ALA A 300 -18.52 -25.61 37.94
C ALA A 300 -17.28 -24.79 38.37
N ARG A 301 -17.43 -24.08 39.50
CA ARG A 301 -16.44 -23.88 40.59
C ARG A 301 -14.94 -23.90 40.21
N ARG A 302 -14.24 -22.78 40.45
CA ARG A 302 -13.14 -22.70 41.46
C ARG A 302 -12.54 -21.28 41.64
N ARG A 303 -12.80 -20.73 42.83
CA ARG A 303 -11.91 -20.01 43.77
C ARG A 303 -10.78 -19.08 43.24
N ARG A 304 -10.96 -17.79 43.58
CA ARG A 304 -10.00 -16.71 43.90
C ARG A 304 -8.53 -17.11 44.11
N LYS A 305 -7.63 -16.23 43.64
CA LYS A 305 -6.64 -15.55 44.50
C LYS A 305 -6.20 -14.21 43.91
N LEU A 306 -6.31 -13.16 44.74
CA LEU A 306 -5.72 -11.83 44.56
C LEU A 306 -4.21 -11.90 44.75
N GLY A 307 -3.50 -11.02 44.03
CA GLY A 307 -2.36 -10.29 44.57
C GLY A 307 -1.05 -10.50 43.83
N GLU A 308 -0.60 -9.47 43.10
CA GLU A 308 0.63 -8.75 43.45
C GLU A 308 0.71 -7.41 42.69
N LYS A 309 1.01 -6.36 43.45
CA LYS A 309 1.27 -5.00 42.98
C LYS A 309 2.68 -4.95 42.38
N GLY A 310 2.82 -4.37 41.20
CA GLY A 310 4.11 -4.05 40.59
C GLY A 310 4.09 -2.65 39.98
N ASP A 311 4.66 -1.71 40.72
CA ASP A 311 5.19 -0.37 40.41
C ASP A 311 4.78 0.35 39.10
N ASN A 312 4.08 1.47 39.31
CA ASN A 312 3.93 2.56 38.34
C ASN A 312 5.27 3.27 38.11
N LYS A 313 6.00 2.88 37.07
CA LYS A 313 7.02 3.74 36.46
C LYS A 313 6.37 4.52 35.31
N LYS A 314 6.24 5.84 35.48
CA LYS A 314 5.90 6.77 34.40
C LYS A 314 6.90 6.55 33.25
N LEU A 315 6.44 5.99 32.14
CA LEU A 315 7.17 5.96 30.88
C LEU A 315 7.00 7.33 30.24
N GLU A 316 8.12 8.00 30.02
CA GLU A 316 8.24 9.17 29.17
C GLU A 316 7.74 8.83 27.76
N ASP A 317 7.07 9.79 27.12
CA ASP A 317 6.51 9.67 25.77
C ASP A 317 7.62 9.54 24.72
N GLU A 318 8.21 8.36 24.56
CA GLU A 318 9.02 8.04 23.39
C GLU A 318 8.12 7.97 22.14
N GLU A 319 8.39 8.81 21.14
CA GLU A 319 7.72 8.79 19.84
C GLU A 319 7.74 7.38 19.26
N THR A 320 6.56 6.76 19.15
CA THR A 320 6.44 5.34 18.85
C THR A 320 6.79 5.10 17.37
N ASN A 321 8.04 4.70 17.06
CA ASN A 321 8.41 4.31 15.70
C ASN A 321 7.72 2.98 15.35
N TYR A 322 6.73 3.09 14.47
CA TYR A 322 5.87 1.98 14.08
C TYR A 322 6.48 1.03 13.05
N ASN A 323 7.64 1.39 12.52
CA ASN A 323 8.47 0.55 11.69
C ASN A 323 9.66 0.01 12.49
N THR A 324 9.46 -0.32 13.77
CA THR A 324 10.44 -1.09 14.55
C THR A 324 10.02 -2.56 14.62
N VAL A 325 11.00 -3.47 14.68
CA VAL A 325 10.78 -4.91 14.85
C VAL A 325 10.02 -5.13 16.17
N ALA A 326 10.32 -4.32 17.19
CA ALA A 326 9.67 -4.35 18.49
C ALA A 326 8.18 -3.96 18.44
N TYR A 327 7.81 -2.94 17.67
CA TYR A 327 6.40 -2.55 17.53
C TYR A 327 5.56 -3.63 16.83
N HIS A 328 6.10 -4.24 15.77
CA HIS A 328 5.43 -5.35 15.11
C HIS A 328 5.30 -6.56 16.05
N LYS A 329 6.38 -6.96 16.76
CA LYS A 329 6.34 -8.04 17.76
C LYS A 329 5.34 -7.79 18.91
N LYS A 330 5.14 -6.55 19.35
CA LYS A 330 4.18 -6.19 20.42
C LYS A 330 2.72 -6.42 20.03
N GLN A 331 2.35 -6.43 18.74
CA GLN A 331 0.99 -6.78 18.30
C GLN A 331 0.67 -8.28 18.42
N HIS A 332 1.64 -9.11 18.82
CA HIS A 332 1.52 -10.58 18.92
C HIS A 332 1.46 -11.10 20.36
N LYS A 333 1.24 -10.24 21.37
CA LYS A 333 0.89 -10.67 22.73
C LYS A 333 -0.52 -10.22 23.07
N ILE A 334 -1.49 -11.09 22.79
CA ILE A 334 -2.74 -11.21 23.55
C ILE A 334 -2.87 -12.69 23.91
#